data_AF-A0A1J9Q7Z1-F1
#
_entry.id   AF-A0A1J9Q7Z1-F1
#
_cell.length_a   1.000
_cell.length_b   1.000
_cell.length_c   1.000
_cell.angle_alpha   90.00
_cell.angle_beta   90.00
_cell.angle_gamma   90.00
#
_symmetry.space_group_name_H-M   'P 1'
#
loop_
_entity.id
_entity.type
_entity.pdbx_description
1 polymer ?
#
loop_
_entity_poly.entity_id
_entity_poly.type
_entity_poly.pdbx_seq_one_letter_code
_entity_poly.pdbx_strand_id
1 'polypeptide(L)'
;MWLITNTIEQNSNEWLAQNIPGGNGRTANSIASHLAELRMRNKLPRAWRSGIIDGAPDWTLAEDLEIIEWILHEERRIDAQVFVANNRSGEAIQRRARFLMADDGFAAIVYDTEESLRLVQLRYDMASEGPEREAAHAALVQAENDAEWIVRDALREIRGGSVYQASIW
;
A
#
# COMPACT_ATOMS: atom_id res chain seq x y z
N MET A 1 -12.37 -30.40 9.91
CA MET A 1 -11.91 -30.76 8.56
C MET A 1 -12.78 -30.07 7.50
N TRP A 2 -14.11 -30.29 7.48
CA TRP A 2 -15.04 -29.60 6.56
C TRP A 2 -14.86 -28.07 6.48
N LEU A 3 -14.78 -27.41 7.63
CA LEU A 3 -14.62 -25.95 7.72
C LEU A 3 -13.28 -25.46 7.18
N ILE A 4 -12.23 -26.29 7.27
CA ILE A 4 -10.90 -26.04 6.69
C ILE A 4 -10.97 -26.25 5.16
N THR A 5 -11.62 -27.31 4.70
CA THR A 5 -11.79 -27.58 3.26
C THR A 5 -12.59 -26.50 2.54
N ASN A 6 -13.66 -25.98 3.14
CA ASN A 6 -14.52 -24.97 2.51
C ASN A 6 -13.98 -23.54 2.67
N THR A 7 -13.07 -23.27 3.62
CA THR A 7 -12.30 -22.00 3.64
C THR A 7 -11.21 -21.97 2.57
N ILE A 8 -10.66 -23.12 2.17
CA ILE A 8 -9.65 -23.23 1.10
C ILE A 8 -10.21 -22.81 -0.25
N GLU A 9 -11.51 -23.03 -0.49
CA GLU A 9 -12.20 -22.68 -1.74
C GLU A 9 -12.59 -21.18 -1.84
N GLN A 10 -11.96 -20.29 -1.06
CA GLN A 10 -12.21 -18.83 -1.05
C GLN A 10 -13.64 -18.42 -0.67
N ASN A 11 -14.37 -19.27 0.07
CA ASN A 11 -15.69 -18.89 0.57
C ASN A 11 -15.57 -17.94 1.77
N SER A 12 -16.35 -16.86 1.77
CA SER A 12 -16.36 -15.88 2.87
C SER A 12 -16.84 -16.51 4.19
N ASN A 13 -16.51 -15.88 5.31
CA ASN A 13 -16.97 -16.34 6.64
C ASN A 13 -18.51 -16.35 6.74
N GLU A 14 -19.19 -15.44 6.06
CA GLU A 14 -20.66 -15.37 5.96
C GLU A 14 -21.22 -16.56 5.19
N TRP A 15 -20.61 -16.90 4.06
CA TRP A 15 -21.01 -18.07 3.28
C TRP A 15 -20.84 -19.34 4.10
N LEU A 16 -19.72 -19.47 4.81
CA LEU A 16 -19.46 -20.62 5.68
C LEU A 16 -20.48 -20.70 6.82
N ALA A 17 -20.83 -19.58 7.46
CA ALA A 17 -21.84 -19.54 8.51
C ALA A 17 -23.21 -20.08 8.06
N GLN A 18 -23.56 -19.85 6.80
CA GLN A 18 -24.83 -20.27 6.21
C GLN A 18 -24.83 -21.71 5.68
N ASN A 19 -23.65 -22.25 5.35
CA ASN A 19 -23.52 -23.53 4.64
C ASN A 19 -22.87 -24.64 5.47
N ILE A 20 -22.55 -24.41 6.76
CA ILE A 20 -22.02 -25.46 7.64
C ILE A 20 -23.05 -26.58 7.85
N PRO A 21 -22.66 -27.85 7.61
CA PRO A 21 -23.50 -29.00 7.92
C PRO A 21 -23.79 -29.09 9.42
N GLY A 22 -25.06 -29.29 9.77
CA GLY A 22 -25.50 -29.53 11.16
C GLY A 22 -26.32 -28.41 11.82
N GLY A 23 -26.58 -27.30 11.13
CA GLY A 23 -27.55 -26.29 11.57
C GLY A 23 -26.98 -25.17 12.45
N ASN A 24 -26.78 -24.00 11.82
CA ASN A 24 -26.98 -22.60 12.21
C ASN A 24 -26.80 -22.14 13.68
N GLY A 25 -25.76 -22.59 14.39
CA GLY A 25 -25.31 -21.95 15.63
C GLY A 25 -24.09 -21.03 15.50
N ARG A 26 -23.37 -21.10 14.38
CA ARG A 26 -22.08 -20.42 14.22
C ARG A 26 -22.23 -19.18 13.37
N THR A 27 -21.98 -18.03 13.99
CA THR A 27 -21.89 -16.75 13.28
C THR A 27 -20.57 -16.66 12.51
N ALA A 28 -20.50 -15.76 11.52
CA ALA A 28 -19.25 -15.45 10.82
C ALA A 28 -18.11 -15.11 11.80
N ASN A 29 -18.42 -14.39 12.88
CA ASN A 29 -17.47 -14.08 13.96
C ASN A 29 -16.98 -15.32 14.72
N SER A 30 -17.86 -16.29 14.98
CA SER A 30 -17.49 -17.57 15.61
C SER A 30 -16.53 -18.37 14.71
N ILE A 31 -16.75 -18.33 13.40
CA ILE A 31 -15.90 -18.99 12.39
C ILE A 31 -14.54 -18.31 12.31
N ALA A 32 -14.51 -16.98 12.19
CA ALA A 32 -13.28 -16.20 12.17
C ALA A 32 -12.44 -16.42 13.45
N SER A 33 -13.09 -16.40 14.62
CA SER A 33 -12.44 -16.64 15.91
C SER A 33 -11.85 -18.05 16.00
N HIS A 34 -12.59 -19.06 15.53
CA HIS A 34 -12.12 -20.43 15.53
C HIS A 34 -10.94 -20.65 14.57
N LEU A 35 -10.97 -20.03 13.39
CA LEU A 35 -9.86 -20.06 12.44
C LEU A 35 -8.63 -19.36 13.03
N ALA A 36 -8.79 -18.23 13.72
CA ALA A 36 -7.71 -17.55 14.43
C ALA A 36 -7.09 -18.44 15.53
N GLU A 37 -7.91 -19.16 16.31
CA GLU A 37 -7.44 -20.13 17.29
C GLU A 37 -6.61 -21.27 16.66
N LEU A 38 -7.07 -21.79 15.51
CA LEU A 38 -6.35 -22.83 14.78
C LEU A 38 -5.02 -22.32 14.18
N ARG A 39 -4.96 -21.04 13.77
CA ARG A 39 -3.72 -20.37 13.36
C ARG A 39 -2.73 -20.28 14.53
N MET A 40 -3.16 -19.74 15.68
CA MET A 40 -2.32 -19.59 16.87
C MET A 40 -1.78 -20.92 17.38
N ARG A 41 -2.58 -21.99 17.27
CA ARG A 41 -2.20 -23.35 17.70
C ARG A 41 -1.41 -24.14 16.64
N ASN A 42 -0.99 -23.51 15.54
CA ASN A 42 -0.26 -24.14 14.43
C ASN A 42 -0.98 -25.37 13.82
N LYS A 43 -2.30 -25.47 13.99
CA LYS A 43 -3.12 -26.59 13.48
C LYS A 43 -3.53 -26.41 12.02
N LEU A 44 -3.19 -25.27 11.42
CA LEU A 44 -3.29 -25.03 9.98
C LEU A 44 -1.91 -25.18 9.31
N PRO A 45 -1.85 -25.68 8.06
CA PRO A 45 -0.66 -25.62 7.21
C PRO A 45 -0.05 -24.23 7.15
N ARG A 46 1.27 -24.16 7.01
CA ARG A 46 2.05 -22.90 7.08
C ARG A 46 1.53 -21.84 6.09
N ALA A 47 1.14 -22.26 4.89
CA ALA A 47 0.58 -21.40 3.85
C ALA A 47 -0.75 -20.73 4.23
N TRP A 48 -1.46 -21.22 5.26
CA TRP A 48 -2.79 -20.75 5.67
C TRP A 48 -2.80 -20.11 7.06
N ARG A 49 -1.61 -19.88 7.63
CA ARG A 49 -1.44 -19.13 8.88
C ARG A 49 -1.43 -17.62 8.65
N SER A 50 -1.15 -17.16 7.43
CA SER A 50 -1.36 -15.77 7.02
C SER A 50 -2.87 -15.49 6.98
N GLY A 51 -3.33 -14.63 7.88
CA GLY A 51 -4.72 -14.55 8.31
C GLY A 51 -5.76 -14.00 7.33
N ILE A 52 -5.54 -14.07 6.03
CA ILE A 52 -6.29 -13.29 5.04
C ILE A 52 -7.05 -14.28 4.13
N ILE A 53 -8.33 -14.54 4.46
CA ILE A 53 -9.24 -15.40 3.69
C ILE A 53 -10.12 -14.56 2.76
N ASP A 54 -10.32 -13.28 3.06
CA ASP A 54 -10.77 -12.28 2.10
C ASP A 54 -9.51 -11.61 1.57
N GLY A 55 -9.21 -11.74 0.27
CA GLY A 55 -8.00 -11.15 -0.33
C GLY A 55 -7.76 -9.73 0.18
N ALA A 56 -6.53 -9.41 0.58
CA ALA A 56 -6.22 -8.08 1.09
C ALA A 56 -6.69 -7.04 0.07
N PRO A 57 -7.37 -5.96 0.49
CA PRO A 57 -7.86 -4.96 -0.45
C PRO A 57 -6.71 -4.43 -1.32
N ASP A 58 -6.99 -4.07 -2.56
CA ASP A 58 -5.96 -3.53 -3.46
C ASP A 58 -5.33 -2.26 -2.88
N TRP A 59 -4.04 -2.06 -3.15
CA TRP A 59 -3.35 -0.84 -2.74
C TRP A 59 -3.95 0.37 -3.46
N THR A 60 -4.35 1.38 -2.69
CA THR A 60 -4.88 2.63 -3.20
C THR A 60 -3.76 3.55 -3.66
N LEU A 61 -4.07 4.51 -4.52
CA LEU A 61 -3.10 5.50 -4.99
C LEU A 61 -2.55 6.34 -3.82
N ALA A 62 -3.41 6.66 -2.84
CA ALA A 62 -2.99 7.41 -1.66
C ALA A 62 -2.02 6.63 -0.78
N GLU A 63 -2.26 5.32 -0.57
CA GLU A 63 -1.34 4.45 0.16
C GLU A 63 0.03 4.35 -0.54
N ASP A 64 0.04 4.22 -1.87
CA ASP A 64 1.28 4.15 -2.64
C ASP A 64 2.06 5.48 -2.61
N LEU A 65 1.38 6.62 -2.71
CA LEU A 65 2.01 7.95 -2.62
C LEU A 65 2.62 8.19 -1.24
N GLU A 66 1.91 7.86 -0.17
CA GLU A 66 2.43 7.96 1.21
C GLU A 66 3.67 7.09 1.42
N ILE A 67 3.70 5.88 0.82
CA ILE A 67 4.88 5.02 0.86
C ILE A 67 6.07 5.67 0.12
N ILE A 68 5.82 6.34 -1.00
CA ILE A 68 6.87 7.02 -1.77
C ILE A 68 7.43 8.20 -0.97
N GLU A 69 6.57 9.04 -0.39
CA GLU A 69 7.00 10.15 0.49
C GLU A 69 7.81 9.62 1.68
N TRP A 70 7.35 8.53 2.31
CA TRP A 70 8.07 7.88 3.40
C TRP A 70 9.50 7.46 2.98
N ILE A 71 9.68 6.93 1.77
CA ILE A 71 11.00 6.55 1.23
C ILE A 71 11.87 7.78 0.96
N LEU A 72 11.31 8.83 0.34
CA LEU A 72 12.02 10.08 0.07
C LEU A 72 12.51 10.75 1.36
N HIS A 73 11.77 10.57 2.46
CA HIS A 73 12.14 11.05 3.79
C HIS A 73 12.96 10.06 4.63
N GLU A 74 13.74 9.18 3.98
CA GLU A 74 14.63 8.20 4.63
C GLU A 74 13.91 7.30 5.64
N GLU A 75 12.66 6.94 5.35
CA GLU A 75 11.82 6.08 6.18
C GLU A 75 11.52 6.64 7.59
N ARG A 76 11.65 7.95 7.81
CA ARG A 76 11.54 8.56 9.15
C ARG A 76 10.11 8.86 9.60
N ARG A 77 9.24 9.27 8.68
CA ARG A 77 7.87 9.72 8.98
C ARG A 77 6.90 9.16 7.95
N ILE A 78 5.82 8.56 8.46
CA ILE A 78 4.72 8.02 7.67
C ILE A 78 3.39 8.38 8.34
N ASP A 79 2.41 8.83 7.57
CA ASP A 79 1.04 9.01 8.03
C ASP A 79 0.33 7.65 8.09
N ALA A 80 0.34 7.05 9.28
CA ALA A 80 -0.31 5.77 9.53
C ALA A 80 -1.83 5.80 9.24
N GLN A 81 -2.50 6.97 9.28
CA GLN A 81 -3.95 7.06 9.08
C GLN A 81 -4.37 6.63 7.68
N VAL A 82 -3.52 6.86 6.66
CA VAL A 82 -3.76 6.47 5.27
C VAL A 82 -4.01 4.96 5.14
N PHE A 83 -3.42 4.15 6.03
CA PHE A 83 -3.43 2.70 5.94
C PHE A 83 -4.47 2.01 6.84
N VAL A 84 -5.10 2.77 7.75
CA VAL A 84 -6.03 2.22 8.76
C VAL A 84 -7.27 1.63 8.10
N ALA A 85 -7.83 2.32 7.10
CA ALA A 85 -9.06 1.91 6.44
C ALA A 85 -8.95 0.51 5.79
N ASN A 86 -7.77 0.17 5.28
CA ASN A 86 -7.47 -1.11 4.64
C ASN A 86 -6.72 -2.09 5.55
N ASN A 87 -6.56 -1.76 6.84
CA ASN A 87 -5.91 -2.57 7.85
C ASN A 87 -4.51 -3.07 7.42
N ARG A 88 -3.68 -2.17 6.86
CA ARG A 88 -2.31 -2.56 6.47
C ARG A 88 -1.42 -2.72 7.70
N SER A 89 -0.63 -3.78 7.71
CA SER A 89 0.46 -3.93 8.67
C SER A 89 1.72 -3.20 8.18
N GLY A 90 2.59 -2.80 9.11
CA GLY A 90 3.90 -2.23 8.76
C GLY A 90 4.74 -3.15 7.86
N GLU A 91 4.65 -4.48 8.04
CA GLU A 91 5.29 -5.44 7.14
C GLU A 91 4.70 -5.42 5.72
N ALA A 92 3.39 -5.22 5.58
CA ALA A 92 2.76 -5.07 4.27
C ALA A 92 3.23 -3.78 3.57
N ILE A 93 3.34 -2.68 4.32
CA ILE A 93 3.87 -1.39 3.85
C ILE A 93 5.31 -1.56 3.35
N GLN A 94 6.19 -2.18 4.14
CA GLN A 94 7.59 -2.45 3.74
C GLN A 94 7.70 -3.32 2.48
N ARG A 95 6.86 -4.36 2.36
CA ARG A 95 6.84 -5.19 1.13
C ARG A 95 6.36 -4.39 -0.08
N ARG A 96 5.36 -3.52 0.10
CA ARG A 96 4.85 -2.67 -0.96
C ARG A 96 5.89 -1.62 -1.39
N ALA A 97 6.63 -1.02 -0.45
CA ALA A 97 7.74 -0.12 -0.71
C ALA A 97 8.80 -0.76 -1.62
N ARG A 98 9.25 -1.98 -1.27
CA ARG A 98 10.20 -2.73 -2.11
C ARG A 98 9.65 -3.05 -3.49
N PHE A 99 8.36 -3.35 -3.60
CA PHE A 99 7.71 -3.60 -4.88
C PHE A 99 7.67 -2.34 -5.76
N LEU A 100 7.26 -1.20 -5.20
CA LEU A 100 7.19 0.06 -5.93
C LEU A 100 8.57 0.47 -6.47
N MET A 101 9.61 0.36 -5.65
CA MET A 101 10.98 0.73 -6.02
C MET A 101 11.75 -0.39 -6.74
N ALA A 102 11.12 -1.52 -7.07
CA ALA A 102 11.77 -2.58 -7.85
C ALA A 102 11.83 -2.26 -9.35
N ASP A 103 11.00 -1.33 -9.83
CA ASP A 103 11.08 -0.80 -11.18
C ASP A 103 12.13 0.33 -11.21
N ASP A 104 13.28 0.06 -11.81
CA ASP A 104 14.40 1.01 -11.89
C ASP A 104 14.01 2.30 -12.62
N GLY A 105 13.12 2.23 -13.61
CA GLY A 105 12.64 3.39 -14.36
C GLY A 105 11.76 4.29 -13.50
N PHE A 106 10.85 3.69 -12.75
CA PHE A 106 10.04 4.42 -11.78
C PHE A 106 10.86 5.04 -10.66
N ALA A 107 11.77 4.26 -10.07
CA ALA A 107 12.63 4.74 -9.01
C ALA A 107 13.46 5.95 -9.47
N ALA A 108 14.00 5.90 -10.69
CA ALA A 108 14.69 7.02 -11.30
C ALA A 108 13.79 8.27 -11.42
N ILE A 109 12.56 8.13 -11.94
CA ILE A 109 11.59 9.23 -12.04
C ILE A 109 11.33 9.88 -10.67
N VAL A 110 11.11 9.05 -9.64
CA VAL A 110 10.84 9.53 -8.28
C VAL A 110 12.01 10.33 -7.73
N TYR A 111 13.23 9.79 -7.79
CA TYR A 111 14.42 10.45 -7.25
C TYR A 111 14.83 11.69 -8.07
N ASP A 112 14.72 11.65 -9.39
CA ASP A 112 15.03 12.79 -10.26
C ASP A 112 14.03 13.94 -10.06
N THR A 113 12.76 13.61 -9.81
CA THR A 113 11.72 14.59 -9.48
C THR A 113 12.00 15.26 -8.14
N GLU A 114 12.35 14.48 -7.11
CA GLU A 114 12.71 15.00 -5.79
C GLU A 114 13.97 15.90 -5.86
N GLU A 115 15.01 15.48 -6.58
CA GLU A 115 16.21 16.29 -6.74
C GLU A 115 15.93 17.59 -7.51
N SER A 116 15.07 17.53 -8.52
CA SER A 116 14.63 18.72 -9.26
C SER A 116 13.91 19.71 -8.34
N LEU A 117 13.00 19.21 -7.49
CA LEU A 117 12.29 20.01 -6.51
C LEU A 117 13.25 20.63 -5.48
N ARG A 118 14.21 19.84 -4.97
CA ARG A 118 15.26 20.30 -4.05
C ARG A 118 16.09 21.44 -4.65
N LEU A 119 16.43 21.37 -5.93
CA LEU A 119 17.17 22.42 -6.63
C LEU A 119 16.35 23.72 -6.78
N VAL A 120 15.03 23.62 -7.01
CA VAL A 120 14.14 24.78 -7.07
C VAL A 120 13.96 25.40 -5.68
N GLN A 121 13.79 24.58 -4.66
CA GLN A 121 13.77 25.01 -3.25
C GLN A 121 15.03 25.80 -2.89
N LEU A 122 16.21 25.26 -3.26
CA LEU A 122 17.49 25.93 -3.01
C LEU A 122 17.56 27.30 -3.69
N ARG A 123 17.05 27.43 -4.93
CA ARG A 123 16.99 28.72 -5.63
C ARG A 123 16.09 29.72 -4.91
N TYR A 124 14.95 29.27 -4.39
CA TYR A 124 14.07 30.10 -3.58
C TYR A 124 14.76 30.57 -2.29
N ASP A 125 15.43 29.66 -1.58
CA ASP A 125 16.13 29.97 -0.33
C ASP A 125 17.30 30.94 -0.53
N MET A 126 17.97 30.87 -1.68
CA MET A 126 19.07 31.77 -2.05
C MET A 126 18.61 33.11 -2.65
N ALA A 127 17.32 33.27 -2.99
CA ALA A 127 16.81 34.48 -3.63
C ALA A 127 16.77 35.66 -2.66
N SER A 128 17.27 36.82 -3.12
CA SER A 128 17.19 38.09 -2.39
C SER A 128 15.73 38.53 -2.23
N GLU A 129 15.39 39.15 -1.11
CA GLU A 129 14.04 39.67 -0.88
C GLU A 129 13.61 40.65 -1.99
N GLY A 130 12.32 40.64 -2.30
CA GLY A 130 11.72 41.43 -3.37
C GLY A 130 11.29 40.60 -4.57
N PRO A 131 11.26 41.18 -5.79
CA PRO A 131 10.68 40.55 -6.98
C PRO A 131 11.33 39.21 -7.37
N GLU A 132 12.63 39.04 -7.07
CA GLU A 132 13.36 37.79 -7.35
C GLU A 132 12.86 36.64 -6.48
N ARG A 133 12.59 36.90 -5.19
CA ARG A 133 12.02 35.91 -4.27
C ARG A 133 10.59 35.56 -4.60
N GLU A 134 9.79 36.52 -5.07
CA GLU A 134 8.42 36.27 -5.54
C GLU A 134 8.41 35.37 -6.79
N ALA A 135 9.30 35.66 -7.75
CA ALA A 135 9.45 34.83 -8.95
C ALA A 135 9.95 33.42 -8.61
N ALA A 136 10.92 33.29 -7.70
CA ALA A 136 11.41 31.99 -7.24
C ALA A 136 10.34 31.22 -6.46
N HIS A 137 9.49 31.90 -5.68
CA HIS A 137 8.37 31.27 -4.99
C HIS A 137 7.33 30.73 -5.97
N ALA A 138 6.96 31.51 -6.99
CA ALA A 138 6.03 31.06 -8.03
C ALA A 138 6.59 29.84 -8.78
N ALA A 139 7.89 29.82 -9.07
CA ALA A 139 8.56 28.66 -9.67
C ALA A 139 8.54 27.44 -8.75
N LEU A 140 8.73 27.62 -7.44
CA LEU A 140 8.66 26.54 -6.46
C LEU A 140 7.25 25.93 -6.40
N VAL A 141 6.21 26.76 -6.28
CA VAL A 141 4.81 26.29 -6.27
C VAL A 141 4.48 25.53 -7.55
N GLN A 142 4.96 26.00 -8.71
CA GLN A 142 4.75 25.28 -9.96
C GLN A 142 5.48 23.92 -9.95
N ALA A 143 6.74 23.89 -9.50
CA ALA A 143 7.53 22.67 -9.42
C ALA A 143 6.93 21.63 -8.46
N GLU A 144 6.35 22.05 -7.33
CA GLU A 144 5.64 21.17 -6.39
C GLU A 144 4.42 20.51 -7.07
N ASN A 145 3.60 21.29 -7.78
CA ASN A 145 2.44 20.77 -8.50
C ASN A 145 2.85 19.82 -9.64
N ASP A 146 3.89 20.18 -10.38
CA ASP A 146 4.41 19.35 -11.48
C ASP A 146 4.99 18.04 -10.94
N ALA A 147 5.73 18.08 -9.82
CA ALA A 147 6.30 16.91 -9.15
C ALA A 147 5.20 15.92 -8.70
N GLU A 148 4.16 16.41 -8.04
CA GLU A 148 3.02 15.57 -7.64
C GLU A 148 2.37 14.91 -8.87
N TRP A 149 2.21 15.66 -9.96
CA TRP A 149 1.60 15.15 -11.18
C TRP A 149 2.47 14.10 -11.87
N ILE A 150 3.77 14.34 -12.02
CA ILE A 150 4.73 13.41 -12.65
C ILE A 150 4.77 12.08 -11.91
N VAL A 151 4.94 12.10 -10.58
CA VAL A 151 5.00 10.88 -9.76
C VAL A 151 3.67 10.13 -9.81
N ARG A 152 2.55 10.85 -9.73
CA ARG A 152 1.21 10.25 -9.80
C ARG A 152 0.95 9.60 -11.16
N ASP A 153 1.37 10.22 -12.25
CA ASP A 153 1.17 9.69 -13.60
C ASP A 153 2.04 8.45 -13.84
N ALA A 154 3.33 8.50 -13.49
CA ALA A 154 4.24 7.36 -13.55
C ALA A 154 3.72 6.16 -12.73
N LEU A 155 3.19 6.44 -11.53
CA LEU A 155 2.58 5.41 -10.68
C LEU A 155 1.32 4.80 -11.30
N ARG A 156 0.51 5.60 -12.02
CA ARG A 156 -0.66 5.09 -12.76
C ARG A 156 -0.25 4.23 -13.95
N GLU A 157 0.80 4.58 -14.67
CA GLU A 157 1.32 3.78 -15.78
C GLU A 157 1.78 2.40 -15.32
N ILE A 158 2.52 2.33 -14.20
CA ILE A 158 2.96 1.05 -13.62
C ILE A 158 1.77 0.21 -13.16
N ARG A 159 0.76 0.85 -12.54
CA ARG A 159 -0.47 0.17 -12.15
C ARG A 159 -1.29 -0.31 -13.35
N GLY A 160 -1.33 0.46 -14.43
CA GLY A 160 -2.05 0.16 -15.67
C GLY A 160 -1.35 -0.89 -16.54
N GLY A 161 -0.02 -0.94 -16.52
CA GLY A 161 0.79 -1.97 -17.16
C GLY A 161 0.84 -3.29 -16.39
N SER A 162 0.60 -3.25 -15.07
CA SER A 162 0.60 -4.40 -14.15
C SER A 162 -0.71 -5.21 -14.13
N VAL A 163 -1.47 -5.26 -15.23
CA VAL A 163 -2.53 -6.26 -15.37
C VAL A 163 -1.85 -7.62 -15.55
N TYR A 164 -1.91 -8.45 -14.51
CA TYR A 164 -1.35 -9.80 -14.36
C TYR A 164 0.15 -9.92 -14.05
N GLN A 165 0.49 -9.89 -12.76
CA GLN A 165 1.24 -11.00 -12.18
C GLN A 165 0.50 -11.53 -10.97
N ALA A 166 -0.15 -12.69 -11.15
CA ALA A 166 -0.56 -13.52 -10.02
C ALA A 166 0.68 -13.76 -9.17
N SER A 167 0.61 -13.35 -7.91
CA SER A 167 1.64 -13.51 -6.89
C SER A 167 2.18 -14.95 -6.91
N ILE A 168 3.42 -15.08 -7.35
CA ILE A 168 4.21 -16.30 -7.21
C ILE A 168 4.76 -16.29 -5.77
N TRP A 169 4.02 -16.99 -4.90
CA TRP A 169 4.31 -17.55 -3.57
C TRP A 169 4.63 -16.63 -2.38
#